data_AF-A0A524DQ17-F1
#
_entry.id   AF-A0A524DQ17-F1
#
_cell.length_a   1.000
_cell.length_b   1.000
_cell.length_c   1.000
_cell.angle_alpha   90.00
_cell.angle_beta   90.00
_cell.angle_gamma   90.00
#
_symmetry.space_group_name_H-M   'P 1'
#
loop_
_entity.id
_entity.type
_entity.pdbx_description
1 polymer ?
#
loop_
_entity_poly.entity_id
_entity_poly.type
_entity_poly.pdbx_seq_one_letter_code
_entity_poly.pdbx_strand_id
1 'polypeptide(L)'
;MNKKKVVFIPIVSVSLNDNLKKFLDKLISNNKYKNKSKLIRDAILRLQQSPDFSNMDAATIDFFTPLTKKIIGNMIIVVPNDINILKKLNKIENNYSDQIVSKNQQFYTNNPHNTFFMVFEGSLQDFRSIVVEINSIKEIKNFRYLIIN
;
A
#
# COMPACT_ATOMS: atom_id res chain seq x y z
N MET A 1 -34.42 -34.10 1.90
CA MET A 1 -33.34 -34.23 2.89
C MET A 1 -32.30 -33.14 2.66
N ASN A 2 -32.25 -32.12 3.52
CA ASN A 2 -31.25 -31.04 3.43
C ASN A 2 -29.91 -31.53 4.00
N LYS A 3 -28.92 -31.76 3.13
CA LYS A 3 -27.54 -32.04 3.54
C LYS A 3 -26.97 -30.76 4.18
N LYS A 4 -26.78 -30.77 5.51
CA LYS A 4 -26.03 -29.71 6.21
C LYS A 4 -24.61 -29.68 5.63
N LYS A 5 -24.26 -28.57 4.97
CA LYS A 5 -22.89 -28.30 4.50
C LYS A 5 -21.99 -28.16 5.74
N VAL A 6 -21.11 -29.13 5.97
CA VAL A 6 -20.07 -29.02 7.00
C VAL A 6 -19.03 -28.03 6.47
N VAL A 7 -18.85 -26.91 7.16
CA VAL A 7 -17.85 -25.89 6.82
C VAL A 7 -16.56 -26.24 7.55
N PHE A 8 -15.53 -26.61 6.79
CA PHE A 8 -14.19 -26.83 7.34
C PHE A 8 -13.50 -25.47 7.57
N ILE A 9 -13.07 -25.21 8.81
CA ILE A 9 -12.35 -24.00 9.18
C ILE A 9 -10.90 -24.39 9.50
N PRO A 10 -9.93 -24.13 8.60
CA PRO A 10 -8.54 -24.45 8.87
C PRO A 10 -8.00 -23.59 10.01
N ILE A 11 -7.21 -24.20 10.89
CA ILE A 11 -6.47 -23.52 11.96
C ILE A 11 -4.99 -23.56 11.58
N VAL A 12 -4.39 -22.38 11.50
CA VAL A 12 -2.97 -22.20 11.16
C VAL A 12 -2.29 -21.47 12.31
N SER A 13 -1.13 -21.97 12.74
CA SER A 13 -0.27 -21.33 13.73
C SER A 13 0.85 -20.57 13.02
N VAL A 14 1.19 -19.39 13.54
CA VAL A 14 2.29 -18.55 13.04
C VAL A 14 3.10 -18.01 14.20
N SER A 15 4.42 -17.96 14.02
CA SER A 15 5.34 -17.37 14.98
C SER A 15 5.47 -15.87 14.73
N LEU A 16 5.20 -15.06 15.74
CA LEU A 16 5.28 -13.60 15.68
C LEU A 16 6.27 -13.09 16.72
N ASN A 17 6.95 -11.98 16.42
CA ASN A 17 7.77 -11.30 17.41
C ASN A 17 6.90 -10.63 18.50
N ASP A 18 7.51 -10.36 19.66
CA ASP A 18 6.78 -9.82 20.82
C ASP A 18 6.23 -8.42 20.60
N ASN A 19 6.90 -7.60 19.79
CA ASN A 19 6.45 -6.24 19.48
C ASN A 19 5.13 -6.26 18.69
N LEU A 20 5.04 -7.13 17.68
CA LEU A 20 3.84 -7.32 16.88
C LEU A 20 2.72 -7.94 17.71
N LYS A 21 3.05 -8.90 18.59
CA LYS A 21 2.09 -9.49 19.53
C LYS A 21 1.45 -8.41 20.43
N LYS A 22 2.27 -7.55 21.04
CA LYS A 22 1.80 -6.43 21.87
C LYS A 22 0.93 -5.44 21.09
N PHE A 23 1.28 -5.16 19.83
CA PHE A 23 0.47 -4.31 18.97
C PHE A 23 -0.91 -4.91 18.67
N LEU A 24 -0.97 -6.20 18.32
CA LEU A 24 -2.23 -6.92 18.09
C LEU A 24 -3.11 -6.96 19.33
N ASP A 25 -2.51 -7.15 20.51
CA ASP A 25 -3.22 -7.14 21.79
C ASP A 25 -3.89 -5.78 22.06
N LYS A 26 -3.20 -4.66 21.77
CA LYS A 26 -3.77 -3.31 21.89
C LYS A 26 -4.98 -3.07 20.96
N LEU A 27 -4.97 -3.66 19.77
CA LEU A 27 -6.09 -3.51 18.83
C LEU A 27 -7.35 -4.26 19.28
N ILE A 28 -7.17 -5.34 20.05
CA ILE A 28 -8.27 -6.11 20.63
C ILE A 28 -8.78 -5.45 21.90
N SER A 29 -7.89 -4.95 22.76
CA SER A 29 -8.28 -4.26 24.00
C SER A 29 -9.11 -3.01 23.75
N ASN A 30 -8.92 -2.35 22.60
CA ASN A 30 -9.70 -1.18 22.19
C ASN A 30 -11.09 -1.53 21.63
N ASN A 31 -11.60 -2.75 21.85
CA ASN A 31 -12.92 -3.26 21.44
C ASN A 31 -13.23 -3.20 19.93
N LYS A 32 -12.24 -2.95 19.07
CA LYS A 32 -12.44 -2.94 17.61
C LYS A 32 -12.64 -4.33 17.04
N TYR A 33 -12.15 -5.38 17.72
CA TYR A 33 -12.23 -6.77 17.26
C TYR A 33 -12.50 -7.74 18.40
N LYS A 34 -13.36 -8.74 18.14
CA LYS A 34 -13.77 -9.77 19.12
C LYS A 34 -12.62 -10.68 19.55
N ASN A 35 -11.67 -10.99 18.65
CA ASN A 35 -10.50 -11.83 18.93
C ASN A 35 -9.41 -11.62 17.85
N LYS A 36 -8.22 -12.19 18.10
CA LYS A 36 -7.05 -12.15 17.19
C LYS A 36 -7.39 -12.72 15.82
N SER A 37 -8.05 -13.88 15.76
CA SER A 37 -8.35 -14.55 14.50
C SER A 37 -9.28 -13.73 13.60
N LYS A 38 -10.23 -13.00 14.17
CA LYS A 38 -11.10 -12.07 13.43
C LYS A 38 -10.31 -10.90 12.86
N LEU A 39 -9.47 -10.28 13.69
CA LEU A 39 -8.60 -9.17 13.25
C LEU A 39 -7.71 -9.59 12.09
N ILE A 40 -7.03 -10.74 12.22
CA ILE A 40 -6.14 -11.26 11.17
C ILE A 40 -6.92 -11.64 9.92
N ARG A 41 -8.09 -12.28 10.05
CA ARG A 41 -8.95 -12.62 8.92
C ARG A 41 -9.41 -11.37 8.17
N ASP A 42 -9.89 -10.36 8.88
CA ASP A 42 -10.37 -9.11 8.26
C ASP A 42 -9.23 -8.36 7.58
N ALA A 43 -8.02 -8.39 8.16
CA ALA A 43 -6.83 -7.83 7.52
C ALA A 43 -6.43 -8.59 6.24
N ILE A 44 -6.43 -9.92 6.27
CA ILE A 44 -6.15 -10.76 5.09
C ILE A 44 -7.20 -10.52 4.01
N LEU A 45 -8.49 -10.47 4.37
CA LEU A 45 -9.56 -10.17 3.42
C LEU A 45 -9.40 -8.80 2.78
N ARG A 46 -9.02 -7.77 3.54
CA ARG A 46 -8.74 -6.43 2.98
C ARG A 46 -7.52 -6.42 2.07
N LEU A 47 -6.48 -7.19 2.40
CA LEU A 47 -5.33 -7.38 1.53
C LEU A 47 -5.77 -8.07 0.22
N GLN A 48 -6.60 -9.11 0.30
CA GLN A 48 -7.14 -9.81 -0.86
C GLN A 48 -8.08 -8.94 -1.73
N GLN A 49 -8.79 -8.01 -1.11
CA GLN A 49 -9.69 -7.07 -1.79
C GLN A 49 -8.96 -5.82 -2.31
N SER A 50 -7.69 -5.63 -1.95
CA SER A 50 -6.89 -4.59 -2.59
C SER A 50 -6.74 -4.91 -4.08
N PRO A 51 -6.70 -3.91 -4.97
CA PRO A 51 -6.58 -4.13 -6.41
C PRO A 51 -5.33 -4.91 -6.83
N ASP A 52 -4.35 -5.08 -5.92
CA ASP A 52 -3.21 -5.98 -6.09
C ASP A 52 -3.58 -7.48 -6.04
N PHE A 53 -4.68 -7.87 -5.39
CA PHE A 53 -5.11 -9.27 -5.21
C PHE A 53 -6.43 -9.64 -5.89
N SER A 54 -7.27 -8.69 -6.29
CA SER A 54 -8.57 -8.99 -6.94
C SER A 54 -8.44 -9.60 -8.34
N ASN A 55 -7.22 -9.72 -8.88
CA ASN A 55 -6.91 -10.46 -10.11
C ASN A 55 -6.22 -11.83 -9.84
N MET A 56 -6.11 -12.26 -8.58
CA MET A 56 -5.55 -13.56 -8.22
C MET A 56 -6.68 -14.59 -8.05
N ASP A 57 -7.19 -15.10 -9.18
CA ASP A 57 -8.01 -16.30 -9.17
C ASP A 57 -7.18 -17.50 -8.68
N ALA A 58 -7.80 -18.30 -7.82
CA ALA A 58 -7.20 -19.28 -6.92
C ALA A 58 -6.60 -20.54 -7.59
N ALA A 59 -6.15 -20.45 -8.83
CA ALA A 59 -5.50 -21.56 -9.56
C ALA A 59 -4.06 -21.25 -10.01
N THR A 60 -3.54 -20.05 -9.76
CA THR A 60 -2.22 -19.63 -10.27
C THR A 60 -1.39 -18.97 -9.18
N ILE A 61 -0.59 -19.78 -8.51
CA ILE A 61 0.76 -19.38 -8.09
C ILE A 61 1.55 -19.16 -9.39
N ASP A 62 1.19 -18.15 -10.19
CA ASP A 62 1.98 -17.72 -11.33
C ASP A 62 2.46 -16.30 -11.11
N PHE A 63 3.77 -16.20 -11.14
CA PHE A 63 4.63 -15.04 -11.26
C PHE A 63 4.32 -14.12 -12.47
N PHE A 64 3.14 -14.19 -13.07
CA PHE A 64 2.81 -13.60 -14.37
C PHE A 64 1.41 -12.97 -14.42
N THR A 65 1.12 -12.02 -13.52
CA THR A 65 0.31 -10.89 -14.02
C THR A 65 1.15 -10.22 -15.11
N PRO A 66 0.61 -9.92 -16.30
CA PRO A 66 1.43 -9.34 -17.35
C PRO A 66 1.97 -8.02 -16.81
N LEU A 67 3.29 -7.96 -16.56
CA LEU A 67 4.00 -6.80 -16.04
C LEU A 67 3.82 -5.56 -16.95
N THR A 68 3.24 -5.76 -18.12
CA THR A 68 2.93 -4.76 -19.15
C THR A 68 1.57 -4.08 -18.99
N LYS A 69 0.74 -4.44 -18.00
CA LYS A 69 -0.53 -3.74 -17.79
C LYS A 69 -0.27 -2.27 -17.49
N LYS A 70 -0.72 -1.40 -18.40
CA LYS A 70 -0.67 0.05 -18.25
C LYS A 70 -1.72 0.48 -17.22
N ILE A 71 -1.32 1.33 -16.29
CA ILE A 71 -2.18 1.85 -15.23
C ILE A 71 -2.05 3.36 -15.12
N ILE A 72 -3.05 3.98 -14.50
CA ILE A 72 -2.99 5.36 -14.04
C ILE A 72 -2.97 5.34 -12.52
N GLY A 73 -1.98 5.98 -11.91
CA GLY A 73 -1.79 6.04 -10.48
C GLY A 73 -1.77 7.47 -9.97
N ASN A 74 -2.59 7.77 -8.96
CA ASN A 74 -2.52 9.02 -8.23
C ASN A 74 -1.72 8.83 -6.95
N MET A 75 -0.77 9.70 -6.69
CA MET A 75 0.09 9.70 -5.51
C MET A 75 -0.07 10.99 -4.74
N ILE A 76 -0.20 10.87 -3.42
CA ILE A 76 -0.23 11.98 -2.47
C ILE A 76 0.92 11.77 -1.50
N ILE A 77 1.88 12.68 -1.53
CA ILE A 77 3.11 12.61 -0.74
C ILE A 77 3.16 13.84 0.15
N VAL A 78 3.21 13.64 1.47
CA VAL A 78 3.36 14.73 2.43
C VAL A 78 4.72 14.60 3.09
N VAL A 79 5.55 15.62 2.91
CA VAL A 79 6.94 15.62 3.37
C VAL A 79 7.24 16.87 4.19
N PRO A 80 8.16 16.82 5.17
CA PRO A 80 8.71 18.03 5.78
C PRO A 80 9.29 18.98 4.74
N ASN A 81 9.20 20.29 4.99
CA ASN A 81 9.82 21.31 4.16
C ASN A 81 11.35 21.35 4.38
N ASP A 82 12.03 20.31 3.87
CA ASP A 82 13.49 20.13 3.94
C ASP A 82 14.05 19.93 2.53
N ILE A 83 15.03 20.75 2.17
CA ILE A 83 15.72 20.73 0.87
C ILE A 83 16.33 19.37 0.56
N ASN A 84 16.83 18.63 1.56
CA ASN A 84 17.44 17.32 1.34
C ASN A 84 16.40 16.28 0.92
N ILE A 85 15.19 16.35 1.49
CA ILE A 85 14.08 15.46 1.12
C ILE A 85 13.60 15.81 -0.28
N LEU A 86 13.46 17.11 -0.59
CA LEU A 86 13.08 17.58 -1.91
C LEU A 86 14.06 17.11 -3.01
N LYS A 87 15.37 17.16 -2.73
CA LYS A 87 16.40 16.63 -3.65
C LYS A 87 16.27 15.12 -3.88
N LYS A 88 16.01 14.34 -2.82
CA LYS A 88 15.77 12.88 -2.94
C LYS A 88 14.54 12.62 -3.80
N LEU A 89 13.44 13.34 -3.54
CA LEU A 89 12.20 13.20 -4.29
C LEU A 89 12.40 13.53 -5.77
N ASN A 90 13.03 14.66 -6.08
CA ASN A 90 13.33 15.06 -7.45
C ASN A 90 14.25 14.05 -8.17
N LYS A 91 15.18 13.42 -7.46
CA LYS A 91 16.03 12.37 -8.04
C LYS A 91 15.20 11.16 -8.46
N ILE A 92 14.28 10.71 -7.61
CA ILE A 92 13.36 9.62 -7.94
C ILE A 92 12.49 10.04 -9.13
N GLU A 93 11.89 11.23 -9.09
CA GLU A 93 11.05 11.73 -10.17
C GLU A 93 11.76 11.77 -11.53
N ASN A 94 13.02 12.18 -11.56
CA ASN A 94 13.79 12.20 -12.80
C ASN A 94 13.95 10.80 -13.42
N ASN A 95 14.08 9.76 -12.60
CA ASN A 95 14.18 8.37 -13.07
C ASN A 95 12.88 7.88 -13.71
N TYR A 96 11.74 8.49 -13.37
CA TYR A 96 10.41 8.13 -13.86
C TYR A 96 9.73 9.27 -14.64
N SER A 97 10.53 10.18 -15.20
CA SER A 97 10.03 11.42 -15.81
C SER A 97 9.09 11.16 -16.99
N ASP A 98 9.33 10.10 -17.74
CA ASP A 98 8.48 9.68 -18.87
C ASP A 98 7.10 9.17 -18.43
N GLN A 99 6.99 8.65 -17.20
CA GLN A 99 5.75 8.09 -16.65
C GLN A 99 4.99 9.10 -15.78
N ILE A 100 5.62 10.18 -15.32
CA ILE A 100 4.96 11.20 -14.51
C ILE A 100 4.24 12.19 -15.43
N VAL A 101 2.92 12.03 -15.53
CA VAL A 101 2.05 12.86 -16.38
C VAL A 101 1.89 14.27 -15.80
N SER A 102 1.74 14.36 -14.47
CA SER A 102 1.61 15.66 -13.81
C SER A 102 2.08 15.62 -12.37
N LYS A 103 2.53 16.79 -11.90
CA LYS A 103 2.93 17.02 -10.51
C LYS A 103 2.43 18.40 -10.09
N ASN A 104 1.65 18.45 -9.02
CA ASN A 104 1.25 19.67 -8.35
C ASN A 104 1.86 19.69 -6.95
N GLN A 105 2.54 20.77 -6.63
CA GLN A 105 3.11 21.01 -5.31
C GLN A 105 2.32 22.09 -4.61
N GLN A 106 1.78 21.77 -3.44
CA GLN A 106 1.10 22.72 -2.59
C GLN A 106 2.02 23.12 -1.45
N PHE A 107 2.41 24.39 -1.47
CA PHE A 107 3.12 25.04 -0.37
C PHE A 107 2.11 25.74 0.53
N TYR A 108 2.30 25.61 1.83
CA TYR A 108 1.57 26.40 2.80
C TYR A 108 2.58 27.23 3.58
N THR A 109 2.47 28.55 3.50
CA THR A 109 3.44 29.51 4.05
C THR A 109 3.71 29.31 5.55
N ASN A 110 2.74 28.74 6.28
CA ASN A 110 2.82 28.49 7.73
C ASN A 110 2.82 27.00 8.10
N ASN A 111 2.97 26.08 7.13
CA ASN A 111 3.00 24.64 7.40
C ASN A 111 4.45 24.14 7.32
N PRO A 112 4.94 23.37 8.30
CA PRO A 112 6.23 22.70 8.20
C PRO A 112 6.27 21.59 7.14
N HIS A 113 5.19 21.35 6.41
CA HIS A 113 5.06 20.29 5.42
C HIS A 113 4.66 20.80 4.04
N ASN A 114 5.23 20.17 3.01
CA ASN A 114 4.85 20.30 1.61
C ASN A 114 4.01 19.08 1.21
N THR A 115 2.96 19.32 0.43
CA THR A 115 2.14 18.26 -0.15
C THR A 115 2.36 18.20 -1.65
N PHE A 116 2.61 17.01 -2.16
CA PHE A 116 2.73 16.71 -3.57
C PHE A 116 1.58 15.83 -4.02
N PHE A 117 0.96 16.23 -5.13
CA PHE A 117 0.01 15.42 -5.88
C PHE A 117 0.67 15.05 -7.19
N MET A 118 0.83 13.76 -7.46
CA MET A 118 1.49 13.27 -8.66
C MET A 118 0.58 12.27 -9.38
N VAL A 119 0.48 12.42 -10.70
CA VAL A 119 -0.20 11.48 -11.58
C VAL A 119 0.86 10.73 -12.35
N PHE A 120 0.80 9.40 -12.27
CA PHE A 120 1.69 8.48 -12.96
C PHE A 120 0.90 7.67 -13.98
N GLU A 121 1.46 7.48 -15.16
CA GLU A 121 0.91 6.63 -16.21
C GLU A 121 2.03 5.74 -16.75
N GLY A 122 1.90 4.43 -16.58
CA GLY A 122 2.97 3.51 -16.95
C GLY A 122 2.64 2.07 -16.63
N SER A 123 3.66 1.22 -16.68
CA SER A 123 3.50 -0.18 -16.30
C SER A 123 3.24 -0.31 -14.79
N LEU A 124 2.49 -1.35 -14.39
CA LEU A 124 2.31 -1.67 -12.98
C LEU A 124 3.65 -1.93 -12.26
N GLN A 125 4.64 -2.45 -12.98
CA GLN A 125 5.97 -2.69 -12.42
C GLN A 125 6.68 -1.38 -12.07
N ASP A 126 6.73 -0.45 -13.01
CA ASP A 126 7.39 0.85 -12.80
C ASP A 126 6.69 1.63 -11.69
N PHE A 127 5.35 1.58 -11.65
CA PHE A 127 4.57 2.18 -10.57
C PHE A 127 4.92 1.60 -9.19
N ARG A 128 5.10 0.27 -9.09
CA ARG A 128 5.52 -0.35 -7.84
C ARG A 128 6.94 0.09 -7.45
N SER A 129 7.84 0.18 -8.42
CA SER A 129 9.22 0.61 -8.18
C SER A 129 9.28 2.04 -7.63
N ILE A 130 8.59 3.01 -8.25
CA ILE A 130 8.53 4.39 -7.75
C ILE A 130 7.88 4.47 -6.36
N VAL A 131 6.81 3.70 -6.10
CA VAL A 131 6.15 3.64 -4.78
C VAL A 131 7.14 3.16 -3.70
N VAL A 132 7.91 2.11 -3.98
CA VAL A 132 8.91 1.57 -3.05
C VAL A 132 10.03 2.57 -2.81
N GLU A 133 10.54 3.21 -3.86
CA GLU A 133 11.58 4.24 -3.76
C GLU A 133 11.13 5.43 -2.91
N ILE A 134 9.92 5.96 -3.16
CA ILE A 134 9.37 7.06 -2.37
C ILE A 134 9.21 6.64 -0.90
N ASN A 135 8.65 5.45 -0.66
CA ASN A 135 8.43 4.95 0.71
C ASN A 135 9.74 4.61 1.46
N SER A 136 10.86 4.46 0.75
CA SER A 136 12.19 4.25 1.35
C SER A 136 12.76 5.51 2.03
N ILE A 137 12.22 6.69 1.72
CA ILE A 137 12.60 7.95 2.35
C ILE A 137 11.99 7.99 3.76
N LYS A 138 12.81 7.71 4.78
CA LYS A 138 12.42 7.58 6.20
C LYS A 138 11.66 8.79 6.75
N GLU A 139 11.90 9.96 6.19
CA GLU A 139 11.32 11.24 6.61
C GLU A 139 9.87 11.42 6.12
N ILE A 140 9.42 10.63 5.13
CA ILE A 140 8.06 10.65 4.60
C ILE A 140 7.15 9.84 5.53
N LYS A 141 6.33 10.53 6.31
CA LYS A 141 5.40 9.88 7.25
C LYS A 141 4.05 9.53 6.62
N ASN A 142 3.67 10.26 5.57
CA ASN A 142 2.36 10.11 4.93
C ASN A 142 2.55 10.04 3.42
N PHE A 143 2.49 8.83 2.90
CA PHE A 143 2.45 8.55 1.48
C PHE A 143 1.21 7.68 1.21
N ARG A 144 0.38 8.11 0.26
CA ARG A 144 -0.81 7.39 -0.17
C ARG A 144 -0.84 7.36 -1.68
N TYR A 145 -1.37 6.27 -2.22
CA TYR A 145 -1.57 6.15 -3.65
C TYR A 145 -2.88 5.42 -3.95
N LEU A 146 -3.40 5.69 -5.14
CA LEU A 146 -4.62 5.09 -5.68
C LEU A 146 -4.32 4.67 -7.12
N ILE A 147 -4.60 3.41 -7.43
CA ILE A 147 -4.53 2.90 -8.80
C ILE A 147 -5.94 3.01 -9.39
N ILE A 148 -6.03 3.68 -10.54
CA ILE A 148 -7.24 3.81 -11.34
C ILE A 148 -7.05 2.91 -12.56
N ASN A 149 -7.93 1.91 -12.69
CA ASN A 149 -8.04 1.06 -13.89
C ASN A 149 -9.13 1.61 -14.81
#